data_AF-A0A7S1ITW7-F1
#
_entry.id   AF-A0A7S1ITW7-F1
#
_cell.length_a   1.000
_cell.length_b   1.000
_cell.length_c   1.000
_cell.angle_alpha   90.00
_cell.angle_beta   90.00
_cell.angle_gamma   90.00
#
_symmetry.space_group_name_H-M   'P 1'
#
loop_
_entity.id
_entity.type
_entity.pdbx_description
1 polymer ?
#
loop_
_entity_poly.entity_id
_entity_poly.type
_entity_poly.pdbx_seq_one_letter_code
_entity_poly.pdbx_strand_id
1 'polypeptide(L)'
;MASMQEAVERRLVDAVKKGDVGDGRKGMGVLSLLENKVNVNCVDGGGNTPLHYASSNGQMEVVRVLLEQADIDVNIQDHYGRTALHWAAVCGHIDVVKMLRDNSKVKTQVKTHLGKTAFDLAKQQGHRECAQALNFD
;
A
#
# COMPACT_ATOMS: atom_id res chain seq x y z
N MET A 1 -23.77 -15.39 -2.29
CA MET A 1 -23.70 -14.33 -3.33
C MET A 1 -22.88 -13.20 -2.71
N ALA A 2 -21.74 -12.82 -3.31
CA ALA A 2 -20.99 -11.65 -2.83
C ALA A 2 -21.82 -10.39 -3.11
N SER A 3 -21.83 -9.44 -2.18
CA SER A 3 -22.52 -8.16 -2.40
C SER A 3 -21.88 -7.40 -3.58
N MET A 4 -22.65 -6.50 -4.22
CA MET A 4 -22.11 -5.64 -5.29
C MET A 4 -20.86 -4.89 -4.82
N GLN A 5 -20.86 -4.46 -3.55
CA GLN A 5 -19.74 -3.77 -2.93
C GLN A 5 -18.48 -4.64 -2.84
N GLU A 6 -18.60 -5.88 -2.35
CA GLU A 6 -17.47 -6.83 -2.32
C GLU A 6 -16.90 -7.11 -3.72
N ALA A 7 -17.74 -7.15 -4.75
CA ALA A 7 -17.28 -7.34 -6.12
C ALA A 7 -16.48 -6.14 -6.63
N VAL A 8 -16.85 -4.91 -6.25
CA VAL A 8 -16.12 -3.69 -6.60
C VAL A 8 -14.80 -3.60 -5.83
N GLU A 9 -14.78 -3.95 -4.55
CA GLU A 9 -13.56 -4.00 -3.73
C GLU A 9 -12.55 -5.02 -4.26
N ARG A 10 -13.00 -6.22 -4.65
CA ARG A 10 -12.13 -7.23 -5.30
C ARG A 10 -11.54 -6.70 -6.60
N ARG A 11 -12.34 -6.00 -7.42
CA ARG A 11 -11.87 -5.39 -8.66
C ARG A 11 -10.80 -4.32 -8.41
N LEU A 12 -10.94 -3.52 -7.35
CA LEU A 12 -9.91 -2.54 -6.96
C LEU A 12 -8.59 -3.24 -6.65
N VAL A 13 -8.63 -4.28 -5.81
CA VAL A 13 -7.43 -5.05 -5.47
C VAL A 13 -6.82 -5.70 -6.73
N ASP A 14 -7.64 -6.25 -7.62
CA ASP A 14 -7.16 -6.86 -8.87
C ASP A 14 -6.57 -5.84 -9.84
N ALA A 15 -7.14 -4.64 -9.94
CA ALA A 15 -6.61 -3.56 -10.77
C ALA A 15 -5.23 -3.09 -10.25
N VAL A 16 -5.10 -2.92 -8.93
CA VAL A 16 -3.82 -2.58 -8.30
C VAL A 16 -2.79 -3.70 -8.50
N LYS A 17 -3.16 -4.97 -8.34
CA LYS A 17 -2.24 -6.09 -8.60
C LYS A 17 -1.69 -6.08 -10.02
N LYS A 18 -2.50 -5.67 -11.01
CA LYS A 18 -2.11 -5.53 -12.42
C LYS A 18 -1.31 -4.26 -12.72
N GLY A 19 -1.34 -3.27 -11.81
CA GLY A 19 -0.73 -1.96 -12.04
C GLY A 19 -1.50 -1.09 -13.05
N ASP A 20 -2.77 -1.41 -13.30
CA ASP A 20 -3.61 -0.66 -14.22
C ASP A 20 -4.17 0.59 -13.52
N VAL A 21 -3.40 1.68 -13.56
CA VAL A 21 -3.83 2.98 -13.02
C VAL A 21 -5.12 3.47 -13.67
N GLY A 22 -5.34 3.12 -14.95
CA GLY A 22 -6.34 3.72 -15.83
C GLY A 22 -5.82 5.01 -16.47
N ASP A 23 -6.11 5.21 -17.75
CA ASP A 23 -5.70 6.39 -18.54
C ASP A 23 -6.76 7.52 -18.53
N GLY A 24 -7.69 7.49 -17.57
CA GLY A 24 -8.81 8.44 -17.50
C GLY A 24 -9.93 8.20 -18.52
N ARG A 25 -9.83 7.19 -19.40
CA ARG A 25 -10.99 6.72 -20.18
C ARG A 25 -11.82 5.80 -19.28
N LYS A 26 -13.16 5.89 -19.40
CA LYS A 26 -14.10 5.03 -18.66
C LYS A 26 -13.75 3.54 -18.88
N GLY A 27 -12.99 2.98 -17.96
CA GLY A 27 -12.41 1.63 -18.01
C GLY A 27 -12.05 1.19 -16.60
N MET A 28 -11.86 -0.12 -16.38
CA MET A 28 -11.73 -0.74 -15.03
C MET A 28 -10.38 -0.47 -14.31
N GLY A 29 -9.73 0.66 -14.57
CA GLY A 29 -8.49 1.06 -13.90
C GLY A 29 -8.72 1.65 -12.50
N VAL A 30 -7.65 1.78 -11.70
CA VAL A 30 -7.71 2.26 -10.31
C VAL A 30 -8.47 3.59 -10.19
N LEU A 31 -8.17 4.58 -11.04
CA LEU A 31 -8.81 5.90 -10.97
C LEU A 31 -10.34 5.84 -11.10
N SER A 32 -10.85 5.08 -12.06
CA SER A 32 -12.30 4.96 -12.28
C SER A 32 -13.00 4.24 -11.13
N LEU A 33 -12.32 3.31 -10.46
CA LEU A 33 -12.88 2.62 -9.29
C LEU A 33 -12.98 3.57 -8.08
N LEU A 34 -12.01 4.46 -7.92
CA LEU A 34 -12.01 5.47 -6.85
C LEU A 34 -13.13 6.50 -7.00
N GLU A 35 -13.46 6.91 -8.22
CA GLU A 35 -14.61 7.79 -8.51
C GLU A 35 -15.94 7.18 -8.04
N ASN A 36 -16.04 5.85 -7.99
CA ASN A 36 -17.26 5.14 -7.58
C ASN A 36 -17.42 4.97 -6.06
N LYS A 37 -16.68 5.73 -5.24
CA LYS A 37 -16.70 5.66 -3.77
C LYS A 37 -16.46 4.24 -3.24
N VAL A 38 -15.55 3.51 -3.88
CA VAL A 38 -15.10 2.21 -3.38
C VAL A 38 -14.40 2.39 -2.04
N ASN A 39 -14.56 1.44 -1.13
CA ASN A 39 -13.78 1.39 0.09
C ASN A 39 -12.32 1.06 -0.25
N VAL A 40 -11.44 2.06 -0.14
CA VAL A 40 -10.00 1.94 -0.46
C VAL A 40 -9.20 1.20 0.60
N ASN A 41 -9.80 1.03 1.78
CA ASN A 41 -9.25 0.30 2.92
C ASN A 41 -9.75 -1.15 2.97
N CYS A 42 -10.39 -1.64 1.90
CA CYS A 42 -10.84 -3.03 1.83
C CYS A 42 -9.64 -3.98 2.01
N VAL A 43 -9.90 -5.14 2.62
CA VAL A 43 -8.88 -6.15 2.89
C VAL A 43 -9.24 -7.47 2.23
N ASP A 44 -8.24 -8.17 1.72
CA ASP A 44 -8.42 -9.54 1.25
C ASP A 44 -8.26 -10.57 2.39
N GLY A 45 -8.31 -11.86 2.04
CA GLY A 45 -8.18 -12.95 3.01
C GLY A 45 -6.83 -13.02 3.75
N GLY A 46 -5.83 -12.25 3.32
CA GLY A 46 -4.55 -12.08 4.02
C GLY A 46 -4.46 -10.81 4.86
N GLY A 47 -5.52 -9.99 4.91
CA GLY A 47 -5.52 -8.67 5.52
C GLY A 47 -4.87 -7.58 4.67
N ASN A 48 -4.57 -7.85 3.39
CA ASN A 48 -3.87 -6.89 2.55
C ASN A 48 -4.86 -5.89 1.95
N THR A 49 -4.52 -4.61 2.04
CA THR A 49 -5.24 -3.52 1.37
C THR A 49 -4.69 -3.26 -0.03
N PRO A 50 -5.43 -2.53 -0.90
CA PRO A 50 -4.88 -1.98 -2.15
C PRO A 50 -3.52 -1.28 -1.95
N LEU A 51 -3.35 -0.52 -0.87
CA LEU A 51 -2.08 0.16 -0.58
C LEU A 51 -0.93 -0.83 -0.31
N HIS A 52 -1.17 -1.98 0.34
CA HIS A 52 -0.14 -3.02 0.52
C HIS A 52 0.36 -3.52 -0.83
N TYR A 53 -0.55 -3.83 -1.75
CA TYR A 53 -0.20 -4.32 -3.08
C TYR A 53 0.54 -3.27 -3.90
N ALA A 54 0.02 -2.04 -3.96
CA ALA A 54 0.67 -0.94 -4.66
C ALA A 54 2.10 -0.70 -4.14
N SER A 55 2.28 -0.77 -2.81
CA SER A 55 3.58 -0.61 -2.17
C SER A 55 4.54 -1.77 -2.41
N SER A 56 4.06 -3.02 -2.37
CA SER A 56 4.88 -4.20 -2.67
C SER A 56 5.33 -4.26 -4.13
N ASN A 57 4.53 -3.67 -5.04
CA ASN A 57 4.80 -3.65 -6.47
C ASN A 57 5.57 -2.39 -6.94
N GLY A 58 5.86 -1.44 -6.05
CA GLY A 58 6.56 -0.20 -6.40
C GLY A 58 5.73 0.76 -7.26
N GLN A 59 4.40 0.65 -7.24
CA GLN A 59 3.49 1.43 -8.09
C GLN A 59 3.29 2.84 -7.56
N MET A 60 4.28 3.70 -7.74
CA MET A 60 4.31 5.06 -7.21
C MET A 60 3.03 5.87 -7.51
N GLU A 61 2.53 5.77 -8.74
CA GLU A 61 1.32 6.46 -9.20
C GLU A 61 0.07 6.01 -8.42
N VAL A 62 -0.12 4.69 -8.29
CA VAL A 62 -1.23 4.11 -7.55
C VAL A 62 -1.13 4.46 -6.07
N VAL A 63 0.07 4.38 -5.49
CA VAL A 63 0.30 4.78 -4.09
C VAL A 63 -0.12 6.24 -3.89
N ARG A 64 0.31 7.16 -4.75
CA ARG A 64 -0.04 8.57 -4.63
C ARG A 64 -1.54 8.80 -4.67
N VAL A 65 -2.22 8.24 -5.66
CA VAL A 65 -3.68 8.40 -5.85
C VAL A 65 -4.46 7.82 -4.66
N LEU A 66 -4.01 6.69 -4.08
CA LEU A 66 -4.61 6.13 -2.87
C LEU A 66 -4.39 7.03 -1.64
N LEU A 67 -3.20 7.64 -1.50
CA LEU A 67 -2.89 8.55 -0.39
C LEU A 67 -3.67 9.88 -0.45
N GLU A 68 -4.13 10.28 -1.65
CA GLU A 68 -4.99 11.44 -1.86
C GLU A 68 -6.44 11.21 -1.42
N GLN A 69 -6.85 9.97 -1.17
CA GLN A 69 -8.21 9.66 -0.72
C GLN A 69 -8.44 10.15 0.71
N ALA A 70 -9.56 10.82 0.95
CA ALA A 70 -9.83 11.49 2.22
C ALA A 70 -9.89 10.50 3.41
N ASP A 71 -10.43 9.31 3.17
CA ASP A 71 -10.70 8.26 4.15
C ASP A 71 -9.61 7.18 4.22
N ILE A 72 -8.47 7.36 3.54
CA ILE A 72 -7.37 6.38 3.54
C ILE A 72 -6.82 6.14 4.96
N ASP A 73 -6.74 4.87 5.35
CA ASP A 73 -5.99 4.41 6.52
C ASP A 73 -4.70 3.70 6.07
N VAL A 74 -3.61 4.46 6.13
CA VAL A 74 -2.27 4.05 5.69
C VAL A 74 -1.58 3.08 6.65
N ASN A 75 -2.13 2.87 7.85
CA ASN A 75 -1.50 2.08 8.91
C ASN A 75 -2.16 0.72 9.14
N ILE A 76 -3.11 0.33 8.29
CA ILE A 76 -3.69 -1.02 8.33
C ILE A 76 -2.57 -2.04 8.27
N GLN A 77 -2.69 -3.06 9.12
CA GLN A 77 -1.76 -4.18 9.21
C GLN A 77 -2.41 -5.43 8.62
N ASP A 78 -1.64 -6.14 7.81
CA ASP A 78 -2.00 -7.47 7.35
C ASP A 78 -1.94 -8.51 8.50
N HIS A 79 -2.27 -9.77 8.22
CA HIS A 79 -2.27 -10.84 9.23
C HIS A 79 -0.90 -11.14 9.87
N TYR A 80 0.18 -10.54 9.38
CA TYR A 80 1.53 -10.65 9.92
C TYR A 80 2.00 -9.37 10.64
N GLY A 81 1.10 -8.40 10.81
CA GLY A 81 1.42 -7.10 11.41
C GLY A 81 2.17 -6.17 10.46
N ARG A 82 2.19 -6.45 9.14
CA ARG A 82 2.90 -5.62 8.16
C ARG A 82 1.99 -4.53 7.64
N THR A 83 2.50 -3.32 7.58
CA THR A 83 1.86 -2.18 6.90
C THR A 83 2.36 -2.05 5.45
N ALA A 84 1.75 -1.16 4.67
CA ALA A 84 2.24 -0.82 3.33
C ALA A 84 3.73 -0.38 3.32
N LEU A 85 4.17 0.35 4.35
CA LEU A 85 5.58 0.77 4.49
C LEU A 85 6.52 -0.43 4.67
N HIS A 86 6.10 -1.46 5.40
CA HIS A 86 6.89 -2.69 5.53
C HIS A 86 7.08 -3.37 4.18
N TRP A 87 6.02 -3.45 3.36
CA TRP A 87 6.11 -4.05 2.03
C TRP A 87 7.01 -3.27 1.08
N ALA A 88 6.88 -1.93 1.04
CA ALA A 88 7.78 -1.09 0.24
C ALA A 88 9.25 -1.29 0.64
N ALA A 89 9.52 -1.37 1.95
CA ALA A 89 10.84 -1.55 2.51
C ALA A 89 11.42 -2.96 2.25
N VAL A 90 10.61 -4.01 2.38
CA VAL A 90 10.98 -5.42 2.09
C VAL A 90 11.29 -5.62 0.62
N CYS A 91 10.55 -4.96 -0.27
CA CYS A 91 10.73 -5.09 -1.72
C CYS A 91 11.76 -4.12 -2.31
N GLY A 92 12.29 -3.18 -1.51
CA GLY A 92 13.34 -2.25 -1.92
C GLY A 92 12.87 -1.06 -2.76
N HIS A 93 11.58 -0.73 -2.72
CA HIS A 93 10.98 0.35 -3.51
C HIS A 93 11.21 1.71 -2.86
N ILE A 94 12.41 2.26 -3.02
CA ILE A 94 12.88 3.48 -2.35
C ILE A 94 11.95 4.68 -2.50
N ASP A 95 11.41 4.91 -3.69
CA ASP A 95 10.55 6.07 -3.94
C ASP A 95 9.20 5.94 -3.24
N VAL A 96 8.65 4.72 -3.19
CA VAL A 96 7.43 4.44 -2.41
C VAL A 96 7.72 4.55 -0.92
N VAL A 97 8.88 4.09 -0.44
CA VAL A 97 9.30 4.25 0.96
C VAL A 97 9.33 5.71 1.35
N LYS A 98 9.96 6.58 0.54
CA LYS A 98 10.02 8.03 0.78
C LYS A 98 8.62 8.64 0.76
N MET A 99 7.81 8.33 -0.25
CA MET A 99 6.43 8.85 -0.38
C MET A 99 5.56 8.49 0.82
N LEU A 100 5.61 7.23 1.29
CA LEU A 100 4.87 6.81 2.47
C LEU A 100 5.42 7.46 3.74
N ARG A 101 6.76 7.48 3.92
CA ARG A 101 7.40 8.09 5.09
C ARG A 101 7.05 9.57 5.24
N ASP A 102 7.04 10.31 4.14
CA ASP A 102 6.79 11.76 4.14
C ASP A 102 5.31 12.09 4.34
N ASN A 103 4.42 11.08 4.31
CA ASN A 103 3.02 11.26 4.67
C ASN A 103 2.84 11.29 6.19
N SER A 104 2.34 12.40 6.71
CA SER A 104 2.16 12.65 8.15
C SER A 104 1.24 11.64 8.86
N LYS A 105 0.39 10.92 8.13
CA LYS A 105 -0.48 9.88 8.69
C LYS A 105 0.28 8.57 8.97
N VAL A 106 1.44 8.35 8.36
CA VAL A 106 2.16 7.07 8.43
C VAL A 106 2.92 6.92 9.74
N LYS A 107 2.67 5.81 10.43
CA LYS A 107 3.41 5.38 11.61
C LYS A 107 4.61 4.54 11.16
N THR A 108 5.79 5.12 11.24
CA THR A 108 7.02 4.49 10.75
C THR A 108 7.60 3.42 11.68
N GLN A 109 7.26 3.48 12.97
CA GLN A 109 7.77 2.60 14.03
C GLN A 109 6.86 1.40 14.33
N VAL A 110 5.87 1.12 13.47
CA VAL A 110 5.01 -0.06 13.63
C VAL A 110 5.87 -1.32 13.56
N LYS A 111 5.61 -2.28 14.44
CA LYS A 111 6.29 -3.57 14.47
C LYS A 111 5.36 -4.66 13.96
N THR A 112 5.89 -5.51 13.09
CA THR A 112 5.28 -6.78 12.70
C THR A 112 5.11 -7.73 13.89
N HIS A 113 4.41 -8.84 13.70
CA HIS A 113 4.31 -9.91 14.70
C HIS A 113 5.66 -10.55 15.07
N LEU A 114 6.69 -10.37 14.22
CA LEU A 114 8.07 -10.77 14.49
C LEU A 114 8.90 -9.67 15.20
N GLY A 115 8.25 -8.58 15.62
CA GLY A 115 8.90 -7.46 16.30
C GLY A 115 9.77 -6.59 15.39
N LYS A 116 9.67 -6.73 14.07
CA LYS A 116 10.48 -5.99 13.08
C LYS A 116 9.73 -4.76 12.57
N THR A 117 10.44 -3.64 12.49
CA THR A 117 9.99 -2.42 11.80
C THR A 117 10.28 -2.48 10.30
N ALA A 118 9.74 -1.55 9.52
CA ALA A 118 10.09 -1.42 8.10
C ALA A 118 11.60 -1.21 7.87
N PHE A 119 12.26 -0.45 8.76
CA PHE A 119 13.72 -0.29 8.76
C PHE A 119 14.45 -1.62 8.94
N ASP A 120 14.04 -2.42 9.93
CA ASP A 120 14.65 -3.71 10.22
C ASP A 120 14.55 -4.68 9.03
N LEU A 121 13.41 -4.64 8.33
CA LEU A 121 13.17 -5.47 7.16
C LEU A 121 13.99 -5.00 5.95
N ALA A 122 14.03 -3.71 5.65
CA ALA A 122 14.90 -3.17 4.59
C ALA A 122 16.37 -3.57 4.81
N LYS A 123 16.84 -3.47 6.06
CA LYS A 123 18.20 -3.88 6.43
C LYS A 123 18.44 -5.38 6.23
N GLN A 124 17.51 -6.23 6.66
CA GLN A 124 17.62 -7.68 6.50
C GLN A 124 17.65 -8.12 5.03
N GLN A 125 16.90 -7.43 4.17
CA GLN A 125 16.89 -7.71 2.72
C GLN A 125 18.05 -7.05 1.96
N GLY A 126 18.92 -6.28 2.64
CA GLY A 126 20.05 -5.59 2.01
C GLY A 126 19.66 -4.34 1.22
N HIS A 127 18.43 -3.85 1.34
CA HIS A 127 17.96 -2.61 0.71
C HIS A 127 18.46 -1.38 1.45
N ARG A 128 19.76 -1.09 1.28
CA ARG A 128 20.49 -0.04 2.01
C ARG A 128 19.84 1.34 1.91
N GLU A 129 19.43 1.74 0.71
CA GLU A 129 18.81 3.05 0.49
C GLU A 129 17.45 3.17 1.21
N CYS A 130 16.66 2.10 1.21
CA CYS A 130 15.39 2.07 1.95
C CYS A 130 15.63 2.14 3.45
N ALA A 131 16.61 1.39 3.97
CA ALA A 131 16.99 1.45 5.37
C ALA A 131 17.49 2.84 5.76
N GLN A 132 18.30 3.49 4.93
CA GLN A 132 18.75 4.87 5.16
C GLN A 132 17.59 5.87 5.15
N ALA A 133 16.66 5.73 4.20
CA ALA A 133 15.47 6.60 4.16
C ALA A 133 14.58 6.44 5.40
N LEU A 134 14.61 5.26 6.04
CA LEU A 134 13.86 4.94 7.25
C LEU A 134 14.68 5.07 8.54
N ASN A 135 15.93 5.53 8.47
CA ASN A 135 16.73 5.73 9.67
C ASN A 135 16.24 7.00 10.38
N PHE A 136 15.80 6.86 11.62
CA PHE A 136 15.43 7.98 12.48
C PHE A 136 16.70 8.32 13.27
N ASP A 137 17.36 9.42 12.89
CA ASP A 137 18.41 10.03 13.72
C ASP A 137 17.79 10.74 14.93
#